data_AF-A0A9P5WXN6-F1
#
_entry.id   AF-A0A9P5WXN6-F1
#
_cell.length_a   1.000
_cell.length_b   1.000
_cell.length_c   1.000
_cell.angle_alpha   90.00
_cell.angle_beta   90.00
_cell.angle_gamma   90.00
#
_symmetry.space_group_name_H-M   'P 1'
#
loop_
_entity.id
_entity.type
_entity.pdbx_description
1 polymer ?
#
loop_
_entity_poly.entity_id
_entity_poly.type
_entity_poly.pdbx_seq_one_letter_code
_entity_poly.pdbx_strand_id
1 'polypeptide(L)'
;ITCATATVPSTSDLNIIKATLSGGLLRVCVAIPASQSFIKIVDIPYFKSSTMDPFTSTEVDAQLQHSIIPANFIVHWHYIHNSPKADSATIWIDLSDSQRGSQASTLIGCTLFLNGGMVTIRGAKVHTGTPQCQRCWKWGHTMGMCCHPAIWCPICSGLHTQANHRSIAGCCCSNPKASPPIPPTPADMPCSHVCPCINCGNPHAANDRCCPYWHHRFNQTWIKDRSIQDASARKGVPPPPS
;
A
#
# COMPACT_ATOMS: atom_id res chain seq x y z
N ILE A 1 -14.35 -0.44 -27.03
CA ILE A 1 -13.69 -1.39 -27.96
C ILE A 1 -12.33 -1.68 -27.38
N THR A 2 -12.06 -2.93 -27.02
CA THR A 2 -10.77 -3.36 -26.46
C THR A 2 -10.12 -4.25 -27.50
N CYS A 3 -9.08 -3.75 -28.17
CA CYS A 3 -8.27 -4.56 -29.08
C CYS A 3 -7.05 -5.07 -28.32
N ALA A 4 -6.92 -6.40 -28.19
CA ALA A 4 -5.73 -7.05 -27.66
C ALA A 4 -4.91 -7.60 -28.84
N THR A 5 -3.64 -7.22 -28.93
CA THR A 5 -2.69 -7.71 -29.94
C THR A 5 -1.58 -8.50 -29.25
N ALA A 6 -1.07 -9.54 -29.92
CA ALA A 6 0.08 -10.32 -29.42
C ALA A 6 1.43 -9.57 -29.54
N THR A 7 1.43 -8.43 -30.22
CA THR A 7 2.58 -7.54 -30.42
C THR A 7 2.33 -6.21 -29.72
N VAL A 8 3.31 -5.75 -28.94
CA VAL A 8 3.26 -4.45 -28.27
C VAL A 8 3.36 -3.34 -29.34
N PRO A 9 2.39 -2.43 -29.45
CA PRO A 9 2.46 -1.32 -30.40
C PRO A 9 3.63 -0.40 -30.04
N SER A 10 4.44 -0.03 -31.03
CA SER A 10 5.44 1.02 -30.90
C SER A 10 4.78 2.39 -30.74
N THR A 11 5.54 3.40 -30.31
CA THR A 11 5.06 4.80 -30.30
C THR A 11 4.55 5.26 -31.66
N SER A 12 5.16 4.77 -32.75
CA SER A 12 4.74 5.03 -34.13
C SER A 12 3.37 4.40 -34.43
N ASP A 13 3.14 3.16 -33.99
CA ASP A 13 1.84 2.47 -34.16
C ASP A 13 0.73 3.21 -33.41
N LEU A 14 1.03 3.69 -32.19
CA LEU A 14 0.09 4.49 -31.42
C LEU A 14 -0.25 5.83 -32.08
N ASN A 15 0.72 6.46 -32.75
CA ASN A 15 0.48 7.71 -33.47
C ASN A 15 -0.44 7.52 -34.67
N ILE A 16 -0.30 6.39 -35.38
CA ILE A 16 -1.21 6.02 -36.49
C ILE A 16 -2.64 5.78 -35.96
N ILE A 17 -2.77 5.06 -34.84
CA ILE A 17 -4.07 4.80 -34.21
C ILE A 17 -4.71 6.10 -33.73
N LYS A 18 -3.94 6.98 -33.07
CA LYS A 18 -4.42 8.30 -32.65
C LYS A 18 -4.90 9.13 -33.84
N ALA A 19 -4.10 9.24 -34.90
CA ALA A 19 -4.44 9.99 -36.10
C ALA A 19 -5.73 9.46 -36.75
N THR A 20 -5.93 8.14 -36.76
CA THR A 20 -7.13 7.50 -37.33
C THR A 20 -8.39 7.77 -36.50
N LEU A 21 -8.25 7.83 -35.18
CA LEU A 21 -9.38 8.03 -34.24
C LEU A 21 -9.72 9.50 -34.01
N SER A 22 -8.81 10.44 -34.31
CA SER A 22 -9.05 11.89 -34.21
C SER A 22 -10.12 12.43 -35.17
N GLY A 23 -10.61 11.63 -36.12
CA GLY A 23 -11.71 11.99 -37.02
C GLY A 23 -13.12 11.78 -36.46
N GLY A 24 -13.28 11.23 -35.25
CA GLY A 24 -14.58 10.95 -34.63
C GLY A 24 -14.87 11.75 -33.36
N LEU A 25 -16.16 11.89 -33.01
CA LEU A 25 -16.68 12.65 -31.86
C LEU A 25 -16.27 12.12 -30.47
N LEU A 26 -15.46 11.06 -30.38
CA LEU A 26 -15.09 10.38 -29.15
C LEU A 26 -13.61 10.56 -28.84
N ARG A 27 -13.32 11.08 -27.64
CA ARG A 27 -11.96 11.18 -27.10
C ARG A 27 -11.46 9.77 -26.75
N VAL A 28 -10.65 9.16 -27.60
CA VAL A 28 -10.04 7.85 -27.34
C VAL A 28 -8.66 8.03 -26.72
N CYS A 29 -8.50 7.60 -25.46
CA CYS A 29 -7.19 7.52 -24.81
C CYS A 29 -6.51 6.21 -25.21
N VAL A 30 -5.40 6.32 -25.94
CA VAL A 30 -4.54 5.19 -26.28
C VAL A 30 -3.24 5.30 -25.50
N ALA A 31 -2.98 4.33 -24.62
CA ALA A 31 -1.76 4.23 -23.83
C ALA A 31 -1.19 2.80 -23.94
N ILE A 32 0.14 2.68 -23.93
CA ILE A 32 0.79 1.38 -23.76
C ILE A 32 0.49 0.90 -22.33
N PRO A 33 0.19 -0.38 -22.10
CA PRO A 33 0.18 -0.94 -20.74
C PRO A 33 1.54 -0.66 -20.09
N ALA A 34 1.57 0.22 -19.09
CA ALA A 34 2.76 0.46 -18.30
C ALA A 34 2.91 -0.70 -17.30
N SER A 35 4.03 -1.42 -17.37
CA SER A 35 4.41 -2.36 -16.32
C SER A 35 5.01 -1.57 -15.16
N GLN A 36 5.11 -2.19 -13.99
CA GLN A 36 5.86 -1.64 -12.87
C GLN A 36 7.16 -2.41 -12.67
N SER A 37 8.25 -1.67 -12.53
CA SER A 37 9.56 -2.19 -12.13
C SER A 37 9.95 -1.61 -10.78
N PHE A 38 10.84 -2.30 -10.07
CA PHE A 38 11.25 -1.92 -8.73
C PHE A 38 12.75 -1.77 -8.70
N ILE A 39 13.22 -0.63 -8.22
CA ILE A 39 14.64 -0.38 -7.95
C ILE A 39 14.83 0.06 -6.51
N LYS A 40 16.07 -0.01 -6.04
CA LYS A 40 16.47 0.53 -4.75
C LYS A 40 17.81 1.23 -4.85
N ILE A 41 17.94 2.34 -4.14
CA ILE A 41 19.20 3.05 -3.95
C ILE A 41 19.70 2.66 -2.56
N VAL A 42 20.87 2.02 -2.52
CA VAL A 42 21.43 1.45 -1.29
C VAL A 42 22.59 2.28 -0.76
N ASP A 43 22.94 2.04 0.50
CA ASP A 43 24.11 2.61 1.17
C ASP A 43 24.08 4.15 1.24
N ILE A 44 22.87 4.72 1.33
CA ILE A 44 22.68 6.17 1.46
C ILE A 44 23.05 6.57 2.88
N PRO A 45 23.92 7.57 3.09
CA PRO A 45 24.17 8.10 4.43
C PRO A 45 22.84 8.50 5.09
N TYR A 46 22.56 7.99 6.29
CA TYR A 46 21.33 8.31 7.01
C TYR A 46 21.40 9.66 7.69
N PHE A 47 22.57 10.01 8.23
CA PHE A 47 22.83 11.26 8.91
C PHE A 47 23.49 12.26 7.95
N LYS A 48 23.12 13.54 8.08
CA LYS A 48 23.78 14.63 7.35
C LYS A 48 25.17 14.83 7.91
N SER A 49 26.17 14.93 7.02
CA SER A 49 27.57 15.09 7.42
C SER A 49 27.84 16.36 8.23
N SER A 50 27.03 17.41 8.05
CA SER A 50 27.19 18.71 8.71
C SER A 50 26.55 18.81 10.09
N THR A 51 25.41 18.14 10.34
CA THR A 51 24.62 18.34 11.57
C THR A 51 24.35 17.06 12.36
N MET A 52 24.65 15.88 11.81
CA MET A 52 24.24 14.57 12.37
C MET A 52 22.72 14.38 12.51
N ASP A 53 21.92 15.25 11.88
CA ASP A 53 20.47 15.04 11.81
C ASP A 53 20.11 13.99 10.75
N PRO A 54 18.98 13.27 10.90
CA PRO A 54 18.47 12.38 9.87
C PRO A 54 18.20 13.12 8.55
N PHE A 55 18.50 12.45 7.44
CA PHE A 55 18.11 12.89 6.10
C PHE A 55 16.60 12.78 5.94
N THR A 56 15.94 13.90 5.64
CA THR A 56 14.47 13.99 5.68
C THR A 56 13.83 13.64 4.34
N SER A 57 12.55 13.26 4.36
CA SER A 57 11.82 12.94 3.13
C SER A 57 11.76 14.09 2.12
N THR A 58 11.65 15.33 2.60
CA THR A 58 11.63 16.53 1.72
C THR A 58 12.97 16.72 1.00
N GLU A 59 14.08 16.42 1.67
CA GLU A 59 15.41 16.50 1.07
C GLU A 59 15.66 15.36 0.10
N VAL A 60 15.15 14.16 0.40
CA VAL A 60 15.12 13.03 -0.54
C VAL A 60 14.36 13.42 -1.80
N ASP A 61 13.16 13.98 -1.68
CA ASP A 61 12.36 14.44 -2.83
C ASP A 61 13.14 15.45 -3.68
N ALA A 62 13.72 16.47 -3.06
CA ALA A 62 14.49 17.49 -3.75
C ALA A 62 15.69 16.89 -4.51
N GLN A 63 16.42 15.96 -3.90
CA GLN A 63 17.56 15.33 -4.57
C GLN A 63 17.14 14.34 -5.66
N LEU A 64 16.04 13.60 -5.48
CA LEU A 64 15.50 12.71 -6.51
C LEU A 64 15.03 13.50 -7.74
N GLN A 65 14.42 14.69 -7.55
CA GLN A 65 14.00 15.57 -8.64
C GLN A 65 15.17 16.04 -9.53
N HIS A 66 16.37 16.14 -8.97
CA HIS A 66 17.59 16.53 -9.68
C HIS A 66 18.49 15.35 -10.03
N SER A 67 18.02 14.12 -9.81
CA SER A 67 18.81 12.91 -10.06
C SER A 67 18.72 12.44 -11.51
N ILE A 68 19.49 11.39 -11.83
CA ILE A 68 19.41 10.69 -13.12
C ILE A 68 18.10 9.91 -13.31
N ILE A 69 17.29 9.76 -12.26
CA ILE A 69 16.01 9.05 -12.30
C ILE A 69 14.94 10.04 -12.77
N PRO A 70 14.34 9.85 -13.96
CA PRO A 70 13.37 10.83 -14.45
C PRO A 70 12.11 10.82 -13.58
N ALA A 71 11.75 11.98 -13.02
CA ALA A 71 10.65 12.12 -12.07
C ALA A 71 9.30 11.63 -12.62
N ASN A 72 9.09 11.73 -13.94
CA ASN A 72 7.87 11.26 -14.61
C ASN A 72 7.72 9.72 -14.62
N PHE A 73 8.79 8.97 -14.32
CA PHE A 73 8.73 7.52 -14.17
C PHE A 73 8.56 7.07 -12.72
N ILE A 74 8.79 7.95 -11.73
CA ILE A 74 8.62 7.61 -10.33
C ILE A 74 7.12 7.58 -10.01
N VAL A 75 6.59 6.39 -9.70
CA VAL A 75 5.21 6.22 -9.25
C VAL A 75 5.11 6.46 -7.75
N HIS A 76 6.04 5.89 -7.00
CA HIS A 76 6.12 6.01 -5.56
C HIS A 76 7.56 5.74 -5.11
N TRP A 77 7.96 6.31 -3.98
CA TRP A 77 9.23 5.99 -3.34
C TRP A 77 9.07 6.01 -1.81
N HIS A 78 9.97 5.30 -1.13
CA HIS A 78 10.04 5.31 0.33
C HIS A 78 11.48 5.21 0.83
N TYR A 79 11.79 5.97 1.88
CA TYR A 79 13.10 6.01 2.52
C TYR A 79 13.05 5.27 3.85
N ILE A 80 13.95 4.28 4.02
CA ILE A 80 13.99 3.41 5.19
C ILE A 80 15.39 3.40 5.79
N HIS A 81 15.46 3.68 7.09
CA HIS A 81 16.66 3.45 7.90
C HIS A 81 16.93 1.94 8.03
N ASN A 82 18.13 1.49 7.65
CA ASN A 82 18.40 0.04 7.55
C ASN A 82 18.30 -0.68 8.90
N SER A 83 18.69 -0.02 9.99
CA SER A 83 18.45 -0.46 11.37
C SER A 83 18.67 0.70 12.34
N PRO A 84 18.14 0.66 13.58
CA PRO A 84 18.35 1.73 14.56
C PRO A 84 19.82 2.07 14.87
N LYS A 85 20.75 1.14 14.61
CA LYS A 85 22.19 1.31 14.82
C LYS A 85 22.99 1.53 13.52
N ALA A 86 22.32 1.49 12.37
CA ALA A 86 22.99 1.73 11.10
C ALA A 86 23.18 3.23 10.88
N ASP A 87 24.24 3.60 10.18
CA ASP A 87 24.48 4.93 9.63
C ASP A 87 24.00 5.05 8.17
N SER A 88 23.38 4.00 7.65
CA SER A 88 22.93 3.89 6.26
C SER A 88 21.43 3.64 6.15
N ALA A 89 20.88 4.00 5.00
CA ALA A 89 19.50 3.85 4.62
C ALA A 89 19.35 3.41 3.17
N THR A 90 18.13 2.99 2.83
CA THR A 90 17.75 2.55 1.49
C THR A 90 16.53 3.34 1.02
N ILE A 91 16.58 3.89 -0.19
CA ILE A 91 15.39 4.37 -0.89
C ILE A 91 14.91 3.25 -1.81
N TRP A 92 13.64 2.90 -1.72
CA TRP A 92 13.00 2.01 -2.68
C TRP A 92 12.10 2.84 -3.60
N ILE A 93 12.09 2.53 -4.89
CA ILE A 93 11.38 3.29 -5.90
C ILE A 93 10.59 2.33 -6.78
N ASP A 94 9.29 2.61 -6.88
CA ASP A 94 8.38 1.99 -7.82
C ASP A 94 8.40 2.82 -9.10
N LEU A 95 8.79 2.21 -10.21
CA LEU A 95 8.88 2.86 -11.51
C LEU A 95 7.73 2.44 -12.42
N SER A 96 7.16 3.42 -13.12
CA SER A 96 6.39 3.21 -14.34
C SER A 96 7.38 2.84 -15.44
N ASP A 97 7.22 1.65 -16.02
CA ASP A 97 8.19 1.06 -16.93
C ASP A 97 7.51 0.41 -18.15
N SER A 98 8.31 0.07 -19.15
CA SER A 98 7.86 -0.76 -20.26
C SER A 98 7.63 -2.20 -19.80
N GLN A 99 6.87 -2.98 -20.58
CA GLN A 99 6.65 -4.40 -20.31
C GLN A 99 7.94 -5.23 -20.15
N ARG A 100 9.06 -4.74 -20.72
CA ARG A 100 10.38 -5.36 -20.66
C ARG A 100 11.27 -4.85 -19.52
N GLY A 101 10.82 -3.85 -18.75
CA GLY A 101 11.61 -3.26 -17.67
C GLY A 101 12.79 -2.43 -18.16
N SER A 102 12.68 -1.78 -19.33
CA SER A 102 13.79 -1.08 -19.98
C SER A 102 14.32 0.10 -19.16
N GLN A 103 13.44 0.83 -18.47
CA GLN A 103 13.82 1.97 -17.66
C GLN A 103 14.62 1.52 -16.44
N ALA A 104 14.10 0.52 -15.71
CA ALA A 104 14.81 -0.05 -14.58
C ALA A 104 16.16 -0.64 -15.01
N SER A 105 16.20 -1.40 -16.11
CA SER A 105 17.45 -1.98 -16.62
C SER A 105 18.51 -0.94 -16.97
N THR A 106 18.11 0.26 -17.41
CA THR A 106 19.05 1.35 -17.75
C THR A 106 19.60 2.02 -16.49
N LEU A 107 18.81 2.06 -15.41
CA LEU A 107 19.20 2.67 -14.14
C LEU A 107 20.00 1.73 -13.24
N ILE A 108 19.76 0.42 -13.32
CA ILE A 108 20.46 -0.57 -12.48
C ILE A 108 21.95 -0.55 -12.77
N GLY A 109 22.76 -0.40 -11.71
CA GLY A 109 24.22 -0.28 -11.79
C GLY A 109 24.71 1.16 -11.95
N CYS A 110 23.84 2.12 -12.25
CA CYS A 110 24.20 3.53 -12.22
C CYS A 110 24.46 3.99 -10.78
N THR A 111 25.30 5.01 -10.66
CA THR A 111 25.56 5.72 -9.42
C THR A 111 25.02 7.14 -9.48
N LEU A 112 24.63 7.68 -8.33
CA LEU A 112 24.26 9.08 -8.16
C LEU A 112 24.79 9.60 -6.84
N PHE A 113 24.77 10.91 -6.66
CA PHE A 113 25.16 11.54 -5.40
C PHE A 113 23.92 11.85 -4.58
N LEU A 114 23.81 11.26 -3.38
CA LEU A 114 22.73 11.51 -2.43
C LEU A 114 23.30 11.71 -1.02
N ASN A 115 22.74 12.69 -0.32
CA ASN A 115 23.12 13.06 1.05
C ASN A 115 24.64 13.08 1.30
N GLY A 116 25.41 13.68 0.38
CA GLY A 116 26.86 13.81 0.52
C GLY A 116 27.68 12.57 0.16
N GLY A 117 27.04 11.47 -0.28
CA GLY A 117 27.70 10.22 -0.66
C GLY A 117 27.39 9.77 -2.08
N MET A 118 28.32 9.04 -2.69
CA MET A 118 28.07 8.32 -3.95
C MET A 118 27.36 7.01 -3.65
N VAL A 119 26.16 6.83 -4.19
CA VAL A 119 25.27 5.70 -3.92
C VAL A 119 24.95 4.95 -5.22
N THR A 120 24.57 3.68 -5.11
CA THR A 120 24.33 2.81 -6.27
C THR A 120 22.87 2.41 -6.39
N ILE A 121 22.33 2.43 -7.60
CA ILE A 121 21.02 1.91 -7.93
C ILE A 121 21.12 0.39 -8.18
N ARG A 122 20.27 -0.39 -7.51
CA ARG A 122 20.17 -1.84 -7.68
C ARG A 122 18.76 -2.25 -8.06
N GLY A 123 18.64 -3.38 -8.74
CA GLY A 123 17.36 -4.01 -8.99
C GLY A 123 16.71 -4.43 -7.67
N ALA A 124 15.40 -4.25 -7.57
CA ALA A 124 14.60 -4.72 -6.46
C ALA A 124 13.56 -5.72 -6.96
N LYS A 125 13.16 -6.64 -6.07
CA LYS A 125 11.93 -7.40 -6.27
C LYS A 125 10.76 -6.52 -5.87
N VAL A 126 9.55 -6.89 -6.33
CA VAL A 126 8.31 -6.34 -5.77
C VAL A 126 8.45 -6.31 -4.25
N HIS A 127 8.33 -5.13 -3.66
CA HIS A 127 8.34 -5.00 -2.22
C HIS A 127 6.94 -5.42 -1.75
N THR A 128 6.70 -6.72 -1.61
CA THR A 128 5.50 -7.19 -0.92
C THR A 128 5.61 -6.65 0.50
N GLY A 129 4.90 -5.56 0.79
CA GLY A 129 4.74 -5.09 2.15
C GLY A 129 4.28 -6.24 3.04
N THR A 130 4.35 -6.02 4.35
CA THR A 130 3.79 -6.97 5.30
C THR A 130 2.34 -7.24 4.88
N PRO A 131 1.98 -8.49 4.59
CA PRO A 131 0.67 -8.77 4.03
C PRO A 131 -0.42 -8.50 5.07
N GLN A 132 -1.55 -7.97 4.62
CA GLN A 132 -2.80 -8.02 5.36
C GLN A 132 -3.55 -9.28 4.93
N CYS A 133 -3.79 -10.18 5.88
CA CYS A 133 -4.54 -11.39 5.63
C CYS A 133 -6.00 -11.06 5.26
N GLN A 134 -6.44 -11.46 4.06
CA GLN A 134 -7.82 -11.22 3.61
C GLN A 134 -8.86 -12.10 4.32
N ARG A 135 -8.42 -13.07 5.15
CA ARG A 135 -9.31 -13.93 5.94
C ARG A 135 -9.61 -13.35 7.32
N CYS A 136 -8.60 -12.92 8.07
CA CYS A 136 -8.80 -12.38 9.42
C CYS A 136 -8.56 -10.85 9.51
N TRP A 137 -8.17 -10.21 8.41
CA TRP A 137 -7.84 -8.77 8.30
C TRP A 137 -6.70 -8.28 9.19
N LYS A 138 -5.96 -9.20 9.82
CA LYS A 138 -4.75 -8.88 10.56
C LYS A 138 -3.54 -8.72 9.63
N TRP A 139 -2.68 -7.77 9.95
CA TRP A 139 -1.38 -7.63 9.32
C TRP A 139 -0.40 -8.70 9.83
N GLY A 140 0.59 -9.06 9.02
CA GLY A 140 1.72 -9.91 9.44
C GLY A 140 1.78 -11.30 8.81
N HIS A 141 0.72 -11.74 8.12
CA HIS A 141 0.67 -13.05 7.48
C HIS A 141 -0.23 -13.06 6.24
N THR A 142 0.03 -14.00 5.34
CA THR A 142 -0.80 -14.23 4.14
C THR A 142 -2.01 -15.10 4.46
N MET A 143 -3.00 -15.13 3.56
CA MET A 143 -4.18 -15.98 3.72
C MET A 143 -3.84 -17.48 3.86
N GLY A 144 -2.81 -17.96 3.16
CA GLY A 144 -2.36 -19.35 3.23
C GLY A 144 -1.76 -19.75 4.58
N MET A 145 -1.27 -18.79 5.36
CA MET A 145 -0.74 -19.00 6.70
C MET A 145 -1.77 -18.69 7.81
N CYS A 146 -3.02 -18.39 7.44
CA CYS A 146 -4.03 -18.01 8.41
C CYS A 146 -4.64 -19.25 9.09
N CYS A 147 -4.61 -19.27 10.41
CA CYS A 147 -5.22 -20.33 11.22
C CYS A 147 -6.75 -20.23 11.35
N HIS A 148 -7.37 -19.13 10.90
CA HIS A 148 -8.83 -18.99 10.98
C HIS A 148 -9.51 -19.85 9.91
N PRO A 149 -10.61 -20.55 10.24
CA PRO A 149 -11.30 -21.45 9.32
C PRO A 149 -12.21 -20.73 8.31
N ALA A 150 -12.64 -19.50 8.60
CA ALA A 150 -13.56 -18.72 7.78
C ALA A 150 -13.12 -17.26 7.63
N ILE A 151 -13.71 -16.54 6.67
CA ILE A 151 -13.49 -15.11 6.44
C ILE A 151 -14.19 -14.31 7.55
N TRP A 152 -13.48 -13.30 8.06
CA TRP A 152 -13.96 -12.33 9.02
C TRP A 152 -14.34 -11.04 8.29
N CYS A 153 -15.32 -10.33 8.83
CA CYS A 153 -15.73 -9.04 8.32
C CYS A 153 -14.68 -7.97 8.72
N PRO A 154 -14.15 -7.16 7.79
CA PRO A 154 -13.21 -6.10 8.16
C PRO A 154 -13.86 -4.99 8.98
N ILE A 155 -15.18 -4.86 8.94
CA ILE A 155 -15.93 -3.82 9.66
C ILE A 155 -16.11 -4.23 11.13
N CYS A 156 -16.73 -5.39 11.38
CA CYS A 156 -17.13 -5.80 12.74
C CYS A 156 -16.41 -7.03 13.28
N SER A 157 -15.42 -7.58 12.56
CA SER A 157 -14.73 -8.82 12.92
C SER A 157 -15.64 -10.06 13.08
N GLY A 158 -16.88 -10.01 12.59
CA GLY A 158 -17.81 -11.16 12.61
C GLY A 158 -17.52 -12.19 11.52
N LEU A 159 -18.00 -13.43 11.69
CA LEU A 159 -17.80 -14.55 10.75
C LEU A 159 -18.68 -14.46 9.50
N HIS A 160 -18.46 -13.42 8.71
CA HIS A 160 -19.13 -13.18 7.43
C HIS A 160 -18.30 -12.24 6.56
N THR A 161 -18.58 -12.21 5.25
CA THR A 161 -17.90 -11.31 4.32
C THR A 161 -18.34 -9.86 4.53
N GLN A 162 -17.55 -8.89 4.06
CA GLN A 162 -17.98 -7.49 4.04
C GLN A 162 -19.28 -7.29 3.24
N ALA A 163 -19.45 -8.01 2.13
CA ALA A 163 -20.66 -7.95 1.30
C ALA A 163 -21.92 -8.36 2.09
N ASN A 164 -21.81 -9.39 2.93
CA ASN A 164 -22.94 -9.88 3.72
C ASN A 164 -23.10 -9.16 5.06
N HIS A 165 -22.30 -8.13 5.33
CA HIS A 165 -22.26 -7.45 6.63
C HIS A 165 -23.65 -6.98 7.08
N ARG A 166 -24.39 -6.31 6.21
CA ARG A 166 -25.70 -5.75 6.58
C ARG A 166 -26.77 -6.80 6.82
N SER A 167 -26.68 -7.94 6.13
CA SER A 167 -27.66 -9.02 6.21
C SER A 167 -27.43 -9.95 7.40
N ILE A 168 -26.19 -10.10 7.85
CA ILE A 168 -25.80 -11.12 8.84
C ILE A 168 -25.29 -10.52 10.15
N ALA A 169 -24.65 -9.35 10.13
CA ALA A 169 -24.04 -8.81 11.33
C ALA A 169 -25.10 -8.38 12.35
N GLY A 170 -25.03 -8.91 13.57
CA GLY A 170 -25.90 -8.51 14.67
C GLY A 170 -25.94 -7.00 14.94
N CYS A 171 -24.85 -6.29 14.63
CA CYS A 171 -24.76 -4.84 14.77
C CYS A 171 -25.47 -4.03 13.67
N CYS A 172 -25.86 -4.65 12.55
CA CYS A 172 -26.55 -3.99 11.44
C CYS A 172 -27.89 -4.61 11.05
N CYS A 173 -28.12 -5.88 11.39
CA CYS A 173 -29.38 -6.54 11.11
C CYS A 173 -30.49 -5.96 11.99
N SER A 174 -31.72 -5.95 11.47
CA SER A 174 -32.88 -5.58 12.27
C SER A 174 -32.98 -6.47 13.50
N ASN A 175 -33.17 -5.87 14.68
CA ASN A 175 -33.55 -6.61 15.86
C ASN A 175 -34.97 -6.20 16.27
N PRO A 176 -36.01 -6.86 15.70
CA PRO A 176 -37.40 -6.55 16.04
C PRO A 176 -37.76 -6.94 17.48
N LYS A 177 -36.93 -7.74 18.15
CA LYS A 177 -37.10 -8.15 19.55
C LYS A 177 -36.39 -7.24 20.55
N ALA A 178 -35.60 -6.27 20.10
CA ALA A 178 -35.02 -5.25 20.98
C ALA A 178 -36.10 -4.29 21.50
N SER A 179 -35.88 -3.71 22.67
CA SER A 179 -36.74 -2.64 23.22
C SER A 179 -35.90 -1.37 23.40
N PRO A 180 -36.05 -0.36 22.52
CA PRO A 180 -36.94 -0.30 21.35
C PRO A 180 -36.47 -1.18 20.17
N PRO A 181 -37.37 -1.57 19.24
CA PRO A 181 -37.01 -2.33 18.04
C PRO A 181 -35.96 -1.59 17.21
N ILE A 182 -34.90 -2.30 16.82
CA ILE A 182 -33.81 -1.73 16.03
C ILE A 182 -34.11 -1.99 14.54
N PRO A 183 -34.38 -0.96 13.72
CA PRO A 183 -34.56 -1.13 12.29
C PRO A 183 -33.24 -1.52 11.61
N PRO A 184 -33.28 -2.22 10.46
CA PRO A 184 -32.07 -2.55 9.71
C PRO A 184 -31.46 -1.27 9.14
N THR A 185 -30.12 -1.20 9.04
CA THR A 185 -29.45 -0.05 8.41
C THR A 185 -29.78 0.02 6.91
N PRO A 186 -30.37 1.13 6.39
CA PRO A 186 -30.71 1.28 4.97
C PRO A 186 -29.49 1.16 4.05
N ALA A 187 -29.61 0.49 2.90
CA ALA A 187 -28.51 0.15 1.97
C ALA A 187 -27.56 1.31 1.62
N ASP A 188 -28.06 2.54 1.57
CA ASP A 188 -27.30 3.72 1.15
C ASP A 188 -26.68 4.52 2.33
N MET A 189 -27.01 4.16 3.57
CA MET A 189 -26.46 4.80 4.76
C MET A 189 -25.22 4.08 5.28
N PRO A 190 -24.23 4.78 5.86
CA PRO A 190 -23.13 4.13 6.58
C PRO A 190 -23.67 3.31 7.76
N CYS A 191 -22.91 2.30 8.18
CA CYS A 191 -23.27 1.52 9.36
C CYS A 191 -23.38 2.47 10.57
N SER A 192 -24.48 2.38 11.32
CA SER A 192 -24.73 3.26 12.48
C SER A 192 -23.88 2.92 13.70
N HIS A 193 -23.04 1.88 13.60
CA HIS A 193 -22.14 1.44 14.66
C HIS A 193 -20.69 1.72 14.28
N VAL A 194 -19.89 1.91 15.32
CA VAL A 194 -18.45 2.09 15.21
C VAL A 194 -17.80 0.87 15.86
N CYS A 195 -17.30 -0.04 15.04
CA CYS A 195 -16.55 -1.20 15.52
C CYS A 195 -15.05 -0.86 15.61
N PRO A 196 -14.35 -1.29 16.68
CA PRO A 196 -12.91 -1.10 16.80
C PRO A 196 -12.16 -1.97 15.77
N CYS A 197 -11.17 -1.36 15.13
CA CYS A 197 -10.30 -2.04 14.17
C CYS A 197 -9.60 -3.24 14.81
N ILE A 198 -9.61 -4.39 14.15
CA ILE A 198 -8.96 -5.60 14.67
C ILE A 198 -7.44 -5.46 14.85
N ASN A 199 -6.81 -4.48 14.19
CA ASN A 199 -5.37 -4.22 14.29
C ASN A 199 -5.06 -3.21 15.42
N CYS A 200 -5.47 -1.96 15.27
CA CYS A 200 -5.11 -0.88 16.20
C CYS A 200 -6.17 -0.55 17.26
N GLY A 201 -7.39 -1.12 17.19
CA GLY A 201 -8.48 -0.83 18.13
C GLY A 201 -9.23 0.49 17.91
N ASN A 202 -8.78 1.35 16.99
CA ASN A 202 -9.40 2.64 16.69
C ASN A 202 -10.73 2.49 15.91
N PRO A 203 -11.61 3.53 15.93
CA PRO A 203 -12.96 3.50 15.35
C PRO A 203 -12.97 3.55 13.81
N HIS A 204 -12.49 2.50 13.15
CA HIS A 204 -12.53 2.35 11.69
C HIS A 204 -12.45 0.87 11.28
N ALA A 205 -12.77 0.58 10.02
CA ALA A 205 -12.66 -0.78 9.48
C ALA A 205 -11.20 -1.22 9.32
N ALA A 206 -10.92 -2.52 9.44
CA ALA A 206 -9.56 -3.06 9.36
C ALA A 206 -8.89 -2.85 7.99
N ASN A 207 -9.67 -2.70 6.92
CA ASN A 207 -9.20 -2.42 5.56
C ASN A 207 -9.16 -0.92 5.21
N ASP A 208 -9.41 -0.04 6.19
CA ASP A 208 -9.32 1.40 5.99
C ASP A 208 -7.86 1.86 5.91
N ARG A 209 -7.61 2.82 5.01
CA ARG A 209 -6.29 3.43 4.79
C ARG A 209 -5.89 4.39 5.90
N CYS A 210 -6.83 4.84 6.74
CA CYS A 210 -6.51 5.63 7.92
C CYS A 210 -5.88 4.79 9.06
N CYS A 211 -5.85 3.46 8.93
CA CYS A 211 -5.24 2.60 9.92
C CYS A 211 -3.72 2.85 10.04
N PRO A 212 -3.16 3.02 11.25
CA PRO A 212 -1.71 3.13 11.43
C PRO A 212 -0.93 1.96 10.78
N TYR A 213 -1.48 0.74 10.83
CA TYR A 213 -0.85 -0.41 10.17
C TYR A 213 -0.79 -0.27 8.65
N TRP A 214 -1.75 0.39 8.01
CA TRP A 214 -1.71 0.66 6.58
C TRP A 214 -0.58 1.64 6.21
N HIS A 215 -0.40 2.69 7.02
CA HIS A 215 0.70 3.64 6.85
C HIS A 215 2.07 2.96 7.01
N HIS A 216 2.17 1.99 7.92
CA HIS A 216 3.39 1.21 8.17
C HIS A 216 3.44 -0.14 7.45
N ARG A 217 2.61 -0.38 6.42
CA ARG A 217 2.53 -1.68 5.72
C ARG A 217 3.86 -2.18 5.16
N PHE A 218 4.79 -1.28 4.85
CA PHE A 218 6.13 -1.65 4.37
C PHE A 218 7.18 -1.80 5.48
N ASN A 219 6.85 -1.44 6.72
CA ASN A 219 7.74 -1.59 7.87
C ASN A 219 7.37 -2.85 8.67
N GLN A 220 7.99 -3.97 8.32
CA GLN A 220 7.69 -5.26 8.95
C GLN A 220 8.04 -5.28 10.44
N THR A 221 9.14 -4.64 10.83
CA THR A 221 9.56 -4.56 12.24
C THR A 221 8.52 -3.78 13.05
N TRP A 222 8.10 -2.62 12.56
CA TRP A 222 7.04 -1.83 13.20
C TRP A 222 5.75 -2.62 13.36
N ILE A 223 5.31 -3.37 12.32
CA ILE A 223 4.08 -4.16 12.41
C ILE A 223 4.21 -5.27 13.45
N LYS A 224 5.35 -5.97 13.51
CA LYS A 224 5.60 -7.00 14.52
C LYS A 224 5.57 -6.40 15.93
N ASP A 225 6.34 -5.34 16.18
CA ASP A 225 6.45 -4.71 17.49
C ASP A 225 5.11 -4.13 17.95
N ARG A 226 4.41 -3.42 17.07
CA ARG A 226 3.10 -2.85 17.36
C ARG A 226 2.05 -3.94 17.62
N SER A 227 2.07 -5.04 16.88
CA SER A 227 1.12 -6.14 17.09
C SER A 227 1.25 -6.78 18.48
N ILE A 228 2.48 -6.87 19.01
CA ILE A 228 2.76 -7.36 20.36
C ILE A 228 2.23 -6.37 21.41
N GLN A 229 2.45 -5.07 21.21
CA GLN A 229 1.94 -4.01 22.08
C GLN A 229 0.40 -4.02 22.14
N ASP A 230 -0.26 -4.01 20.99
CA ASP A 230 -1.73 -3.95 20.89
C ASP A 230 -2.38 -5.23 21.45
N ALA A 231 -1.76 -6.41 21.26
CA ALA A 231 -2.22 -7.65 21.85
C ALA A 231 -2.11 -7.64 23.39
N SER A 232 -1.04 -7.03 23.93
CA SER A 232 -0.84 -6.89 25.37
C SER A 232 -1.85 -5.93 25.99
N ALA A 233 -2.12 -4.80 25.34
CA ALA A 233 -3.13 -3.83 25.78
C ALA A 233 -4.53 -4.45 25.89
N ARG A 234 -4.93 -5.32 24.95
CA ARG A 234 -6.24 -5.99 24.98
C ARG A 234 -6.40 -7.01 26.11
N LYS A 235 -5.32 -7.69 26.51
CA LYS A 235 -5.35 -8.64 27.64
C LYS A 235 -5.52 -7.94 28.99
N GLY A 236 -5.21 -6.64 29.08
CA GLY A 236 -5.35 -5.85 30.30
C GLY A 236 -6.73 -5.21 30.50
N VAL A 237 -7.65 -5.31 29.53
CA VAL A 237 -8.99 -4.71 29.63
C VAL A 237 -10.00 -5.79 30.06
N PRO A 238 -10.70 -5.63 31.20
CA PRO A 238 -11.74 -6.57 31.61
C PRO A 238 -12.90 -6.58 30.60
N PRO A 239 -13.59 -7.73 30.40
CA PRO A 239 -14.72 -7.80 29.46
C PRO A 239 -15.84 -6.84 29.87
N PRO A 240 -16.59 -6.26 28.91
CA PRO A 240 -17.74 -5.42 29.22
C PRO A 240 -18.80 -6.24 29.98
N PRO A 241 -19.54 -5.61 30.92
CA PRO A 241 -20.61 -6.29 31.64
C PRO A 241 -21.67 -6.78 30.65
N SER A 242 -22.12 -8.02 30.86
CA SER A 242 -23.11 -8.74 30.05
C SER A 242 -24.50 -8.13 30.15
#